data_AF-A0A9D9MEF4-F1
#
_entry.id   AF-A0A9D9MEF4-F1
#
_cell.length_a   1.000
_cell.length_b   1.000
_cell.length_c   1.000
_cell.angle_alpha   90.00
_cell.angle_beta   90.00
_cell.angle_gamma   90.00
#
_symmetry.space_group_name_H-M   'P 1'
#
loop_
_entity.id
_entity.type
_entity.pdbx_description
1 polymer ?
#
loop_
_entity_poly.entity_id
_entity_poly.type
_entity_poly.pdbx_seq_one_letter_code
_entity_poly.pdbx_strand_id
1 'polypeptide(L)'
;MGKGTSGIQDGHAHVEMFLAWKNQVEDFKPYLRNGDLNLSLVASECGIQRGVLYTNTAIAEIHLPALKRKLLEDGVLKPAVADPVEVVRLEPRRDAVREARFKQLQEENELLKTENRELRKRLERFDGMEEVLRTTGRLPW
;
A
#
# COMPACT_ATOMS: atom_id res chain seq x y z
N MET A 1 37.28 -5.40 18.96
CA MET A 1 36.17 -5.04 19.87
C MET A 1 35.68 -3.66 19.48
N GLY A 2 34.38 -3.46 19.24
CA GLY A 2 33.83 -2.15 18.85
C GLY A 2 32.60 -2.25 17.94
N LYS A 3 31.49 -2.81 18.45
CA LYS A 3 30.19 -2.84 17.74
C LYS A 3 29.01 -2.47 18.66
N GLY A 4 29.28 -1.89 19.83
CA GLY A 4 28.26 -1.57 20.83
C GLY A 4 27.72 -0.15 20.74
N THR A 5 28.55 0.82 20.36
CA THR A 5 28.19 2.24 20.37
C THR A 5 27.42 2.67 19.12
N SER A 6 27.82 2.17 17.94
CA SER A 6 27.14 2.50 16.68
C SER A 6 25.69 2.04 16.67
N GLY A 7 25.38 0.82 17.14
CA GLY A 7 24.00 0.33 17.19
C GLY A 7 23.08 1.12 18.13
N ILE A 8 23.63 1.68 19.22
CA ILE A 8 22.87 2.55 20.14
C ILE A 8 22.68 3.93 19.51
N GLN A 9 23.72 4.51 18.91
CA GLN A 9 23.65 5.80 18.21
C GLN A 9 22.68 5.75 17.02
N ASP A 10 22.73 4.69 16.21
CA ASP A 10 21.80 4.43 15.12
C ASP A 10 20.38 4.25 15.66
N GLY A 11 20.23 3.59 16.82
CA GLY A 11 18.95 3.47 17.52
C GLY A 11 18.34 4.82 17.90
N HIS A 12 19.13 5.72 18.47
CA HIS A 12 18.67 7.08 18.80
C HIS A 12 18.30 7.88 17.56
N ALA A 13 19.13 7.84 16.50
CA ALA A 13 18.85 8.53 15.26
C ALA A 13 17.51 8.09 14.64
N HIS A 14 17.21 6.79 14.64
CA HIS A 14 15.93 6.29 14.13
C HIS A 14 14.73 6.76 14.95
N VAL A 15 14.88 6.93 16.27
CA VAL A 15 13.82 7.50 17.13
C VAL A 15 13.58 8.95 16.77
N GLU A 16 14.63 9.74 16.59
CA GLU A 16 14.52 11.14 16.19
C GLU A 16 13.85 11.29 14.83
N MET A 17 14.21 10.46 13.84
CA MET A 17 13.57 10.46 12.52
C MET A 17 12.07 10.14 12.61
N PHE A 18 11.69 9.16 13.42
CA PHE A 18 10.27 8.83 13.65
C PHE A 18 9.51 9.98 14.31
N LEU A 19 10.10 10.63 15.32
CA LEU A 19 9.49 11.77 16.00
C LEU A 19 9.37 13.00 15.11
N ALA A 20 10.39 13.27 14.29
CA ALA A 20 10.37 14.35 13.32
C ALA A 20 9.24 14.15 12.30
N TRP A 21 9.15 12.95 11.71
CA TRP A 21 8.04 12.59 10.82
C TRP A 21 6.69 12.76 11.51
N LYS A 22 6.51 12.20 12.71
CA LYS A 22 5.26 12.30 13.47
C LYS A 22 4.83 13.76 13.68
N ASN A 23 5.77 14.66 13.93
CA ASN A 23 5.49 16.08 14.16
C ASN A 23 5.21 16.86 12.86
N GLN A 24 5.68 16.35 11.72
CA GLN A 24 5.44 16.96 10.41
C GLN A 24 4.09 16.54 9.79
N VAL A 25 3.58 15.36 10.15
CA VAL A 25 2.31 14.86 9.59
C VAL A 25 1.12 15.56 10.22
N GLU A 26 0.38 16.30 9.40
CA GLU A 26 -0.88 16.95 9.78
C GLU A 26 -2.09 16.03 9.58
N ASP A 27 -2.13 15.26 8.48
CA ASP A 27 -3.19 14.29 8.20
C ASP A 27 -2.65 12.85 8.18
N PHE A 28 -3.13 12.04 9.14
CA PHE A 28 -2.75 10.64 9.27
C PHE A 28 -3.60 9.69 8.42
N LYS A 29 -4.70 10.14 7.79
CA LYS A 29 -5.59 9.29 6.97
C LYS A 29 -4.89 8.55 5.83
N PRO A 30 -3.96 9.16 5.06
CA PRO A 30 -3.24 8.45 3.99
C PRO A 30 -2.36 7.30 4.50
N TYR A 31 -1.99 7.34 5.78
CA TYR A 31 -1.15 6.34 6.44
C TYR A 31 -1.95 5.19 7.02
N LEU A 32 -3.28 5.17 6.88
CA LEU A 32 -4.12 4.10 7.38
C LEU A 32 -4.30 2.98 6.34
N ARG A 33 -4.20 1.73 6.80
CA ARG A 33 -4.50 0.53 6.02
C ARG A 33 -5.19 -0.48 6.91
N ASN A 34 -6.36 -0.95 6.48
CA ASN A 34 -7.18 -1.93 7.22
C ASN A 34 -7.54 -1.49 8.65
N GLY A 35 -7.71 -0.18 8.88
CA GLY A 35 -8.09 0.36 10.19
C GLY A 35 -6.94 0.54 11.19
N ASP A 36 -5.69 0.34 10.78
CA ASP A 36 -4.49 0.62 11.58
C ASP A 36 -3.44 1.36 10.72
N LEU A 37 -2.35 1.82 11.34
CA LEU A 37 -1.23 2.44 10.64
C LEU A 37 -0.52 1.46 9.71
N ASN A 38 -0.30 1.89 8.47
CA ASN A 38 0.53 1.19 7.49
C ASN A 38 2.01 1.38 7.84
N LEU A 39 2.54 0.52 8.72
CA LEU A 39 3.92 0.60 9.20
C LEU A 39 4.98 0.51 8.09
N SER A 40 4.67 -0.10 6.95
CA SER A 40 5.58 -0.11 5.79
C SER A 40 5.69 1.28 5.16
N LEU A 41 4.56 1.97 5.00
CA LEU A 41 4.54 3.33 4.47
C LEU A 41 5.16 4.32 5.46
N VAL A 42 4.82 4.20 6.75
CA VAL A 42 5.41 5.02 7.81
C VAL A 42 6.93 4.88 7.85
N ALA A 43 7.47 3.65 7.80
CA ALA A 43 8.90 3.43 7.76
C ALA A 43 9.57 4.11 6.53
N SER A 44 8.93 4.00 5.36
CA SER A 44 9.40 4.63 4.13
C SER A 44 9.48 6.15 4.25
N GLU A 45 8.43 6.80 4.77
CA GLU A 45 8.42 8.26 4.96
C GLU A 45 9.38 8.73 6.04
N CYS A 46 9.54 7.95 7.11
CA CYS A 46 10.53 8.23 8.14
C CYS A 46 11.97 8.02 7.64
N GLY A 47 12.18 7.40 6.47
CA GLY A 47 13.52 7.07 5.96
C GLY A 47 14.22 5.96 6.74
N ILE A 48 13.48 5.11 7.46
CA ILE A 48 14.02 4.02 8.27
C ILE A 48 13.58 2.67 7.75
N GLN A 49 14.36 1.62 8.01
CA GLN A 49 13.94 0.27 7.66
C GLN A 49 12.74 -0.16 8.52
N ARG A 50 11.75 -0.82 7.91
CA ARG A 50 10.55 -1.30 8.63
C ARG A 50 10.88 -2.15 9.86
N GLY A 51 11.96 -2.96 9.80
CA GLY A 51 12.41 -3.77 10.93
C GLY A 51 12.72 -2.95 12.19
N VAL A 52 13.19 -1.71 12.03
CA VAL A 52 13.55 -0.81 13.13
C VAL A 52 12.34 -0.44 13.98
N LEU A 53 11.15 -0.34 13.38
CA LEU A 53 9.90 -0.07 14.12
C LEU A 53 9.57 -1.16 15.16
N TYR A 54 10.15 -2.36 15.02
CA TYR A 54 9.93 -3.49 15.92
C TYR A 54 11.15 -3.78 16.81
N THR A 55 12.37 -3.59 16.30
CA THR A 55 13.60 -3.90 17.05
C THR A 55 14.02 -2.78 17.98
N ASN A 56 13.69 -1.54 17.67
CA ASN A 56 13.96 -0.40 18.54
C ASN A 56 12.85 -0.29 19.60
N THR A 57 13.16 -0.68 20.84
CA THR A 57 12.21 -0.71 21.95
C THR A 57 11.57 0.64 22.23
N ALA A 58 12.31 1.75 22.07
CA ALA A 58 11.74 3.09 22.25
C ALA A 58 10.63 3.38 21.23
N ILE A 59 10.81 2.96 19.98
CA ILE A 59 9.77 3.12 18.95
C ILE A 59 8.63 2.14 19.19
N ALA A 60 8.95 0.85 19.36
CA ALA A 60 7.98 -0.23 19.43
C ALA A 60 7.07 -0.15 20.66
N GLU A 61 7.62 0.18 21.82
CA GLU A 61 6.90 0.11 23.11
C GLU A 61 6.37 1.47 23.57
N ILE A 62 7.02 2.57 23.16
CA ILE A 62 6.69 3.91 23.67
C ILE A 62 6.04 4.77 22.59
N HIS A 63 6.77 5.07 21.52
CA HIS A 63 6.33 6.10 20.58
C HIS A 63 5.20 5.65 19.66
N LEU A 64 5.26 4.43 19.12
CA LEU A 64 4.25 3.90 18.22
C LEU A 64 2.90 3.64 18.96
N PRO A 65 2.87 3.01 20.15
CA PRO A 65 1.63 2.87 20.91
C PRO A 65 1.04 4.22 21.35
N ALA A 66 1.90 5.17 21.77
CA ALA A 66 1.44 6.52 22.13
C ALA A 66 0.82 7.25 20.93
N LEU A 67 1.39 7.11 19.72
CA LEU A 67 0.81 7.66 18.49
C LEU A 67 -0.55 7.02 18.20
N LYS A 68 -0.66 5.68 18.24
CA LYS A 68 -1.93 5.00 17.99
C LYS A 68 -3.03 5.42 18.96
N ARG A 69 -2.71 5.54 20.26
CA ARG A 69 -3.66 6.04 21.26
C ARG A 69 -4.14 7.46 20.94
N LYS A 70 -3.22 8.37 20.58
CA LYS A 70 -3.60 9.72 20.17
C LYS A 70 -4.52 9.70 18.94
N LEU A 71 -4.18 8.92 17.91
CA LEU A 71 -5.01 8.81 16.71
C LEU A 71 -6.40 8.20 16.98
N LEU A 72 -6.50 7.34 17.99
CA LEU A 72 -7.77 6.81 18.46
C LEU A 72 -8.61 7.88 19.18
N GLU A 73 -7.98 8.67 20.06
CA GLU A 73 -8.61 9.80 20.75
C GLU A 73 -9.08 10.88 19.76
N ASP A 74 -8.26 11.15 18.73
CA ASP A 74 -8.57 12.09 17.64
C ASP A 74 -9.63 11.54 16.65
N GLY A 75 -10.09 10.29 16.84
CA GLY A 75 -11.09 9.64 15.98
C GLY A 75 -10.59 9.28 14.58
N VAL A 76 -9.29 9.40 14.33
CA VAL A 76 -8.63 9.04 13.07
C VAL A 76 -8.54 7.52 12.93
N LEU A 77 -8.17 6.83 14.02
CA LEU A 77 -8.32 5.38 14.13
C LEU A 77 -9.71 5.09 14.67
N LYS A 78 -10.37 4.09 14.09
CA LYS A 78 -11.59 3.54 14.69
C LYS A 78 -11.16 2.66 15.87
N PRO A 79 -11.82 2.75 17.04
CA PRO A 79 -11.61 1.77 18.09
C PRO A 79 -11.79 0.40 17.47
N ALA A 80 -10.79 -0.47 17.66
CA ALA A 80 -10.99 -1.88 17.44
C ALA A 80 -12.14 -2.25 18.38
N VAL A 81 -13.35 -2.33 17.83
CA VAL A 81 -14.50 -2.84 18.56
C VAL A 81 -14.02 -4.18 19.08
N ALA A 82 -13.97 -4.32 20.40
CA ALA A 82 -13.78 -5.61 21.04
C ALA A 82 -15.03 -6.47 20.82
N ASP A 83 -15.51 -6.56 19.57
CA ASP A 83 -15.85 -7.88 19.10
C ASP A 83 -14.54 -8.65 19.19
N PRO A 84 -14.52 -9.84 19.80
CA PRO A 84 -13.52 -10.77 19.34
C PRO A 84 -13.77 -10.86 17.83
N VAL A 85 -12.93 -10.17 17.06
CA VAL A 85 -12.32 -10.86 15.93
C VAL A 85 -11.62 -12.00 16.63
N GLU A 86 -12.42 -13.04 16.88
CA GLU A 86 -12.07 -14.42 16.78
C GLU A 86 -10.78 -14.39 15.98
N VAL A 87 -9.68 -14.86 16.56
CA VAL A 87 -8.63 -15.39 15.71
C VAL A 87 -9.40 -16.40 14.88
N VAL A 88 -9.92 -15.95 13.74
CA VAL A 88 -10.52 -16.76 12.71
C VAL A 88 -9.25 -17.43 12.26
N ARG A 89 -8.89 -18.51 12.96
CA ARG A 89 -8.33 -19.70 12.35
C ARG A 89 -9.07 -19.73 11.05
N LEU A 90 -8.39 -19.30 9.99
CA LEU A 90 -9.00 -19.13 8.70
C LEU A 90 -9.69 -20.45 8.44
N GLU A 91 -11.01 -20.46 8.58
CA GLU A 91 -11.77 -21.64 8.28
C GLU A 91 -11.47 -21.88 6.79
N PRO A 92 -11.04 -23.08 6.39
CA PRO A 92 -10.59 -23.36 5.03
C PRO A 92 -11.62 -22.98 3.95
N ARG A 93 -12.87 -22.75 4.36
CA ARG A 93 -13.98 -22.30 3.53
C ARG A 93 -13.93 -20.82 3.13
N ARG A 94 -13.39 -19.91 3.96
CA ARG A 94 -13.24 -18.47 3.60
C ARG A 94 -12.10 -18.23 2.61
N ASP A 95 -11.10 -19.10 2.59
CA ASP A 95 -10.02 -19.04 1.61
C ASP A 95 -10.42 -19.59 0.25
N ALA A 96 -11.20 -20.67 0.21
CA ALA A 96 -11.74 -21.17 -1.05
C ALA A 96 -12.57 -20.13 -1.80
N VAL A 97 -13.39 -19.32 -1.10
CA VAL A 97 -14.20 -18.26 -1.73
C VAL A 97 -13.33 -17.08 -2.18
N ARG A 98 -12.28 -16.73 -1.43
CA ARG A 98 -11.35 -15.66 -1.84
C ARG A 98 -10.47 -16.09 -3.00
N GLU A 99 -9.98 -17.32 -2.98
CA GLU A 99 -9.21 -17.91 -4.08
C GLU A 99 -10.05 -18.02 -5.35
N ALA A 100 -11.32 -18.46 -5.22
CA ALA A 100 -12.25 -18.50 -6.35
C ALA A 100 -12.50 -17.10 -6.94
N ARG A 101 -12.72 -16.09 -6.10
CA ARG A 101 -12.89 -14.70 -6.55
C ARG A 101 -11.61 -14.14 -7.16
N PHE A 102 -10.44 -14.46 -6.60
CA PHE A 102 -9.15 -14.04 -7.13
C PHE A 102 -8.90 -14.64 -8.51
N LYS A 103 -9.18 -15.94 -8.68
CA LYS A 103 -9.06 -16.63 -9.95
C LYS A 103 -10.04 -16.09 -10.99
N GLN A 104 -11.30 -15.84 -10.61
CA GLN A 104 -12.29 -15.19 -11.50
C GLN A 104 -11.82 -13.81 -11.95
N LEU A 105 -11.33 -12.98 -11.03
CA LEU A 105 -10.82 -11.65 -11.36
C LEU A 105 -9.56 -11.73 -12.24
N GLN A 106 -8.70 -12.73 -12.05
CA GLN A 106 -7.54 -12.95 -12.90
C GLN A 106 -7.93 -13.36 -14.33
N GLU A 107 -8.88 -14.29 -14.46
CA GLU A 107 -9.42 -14.73 -15.76
C GLU A 107 -10.11 -13.56 -16.50
N GLU A 108 -10.94 -12.77 -15.80
CA GLU A 108 -11.55 -11.56 -16.36
C GLU A 108 -10.49 -10.54 -16.81
N ASN A 109 -9.42 -10.37 -16.04
CA ASN A 109 -8.35 -9.45 -16.39
C ASN A 109 -7.58 -9.88 -17.66
N GLU A 110 -7.31 -11.19 -17.79
CA GLU A 110 -6.66 -11.77 -18.97
C GLU A 110 -7.55 -11.67 -20.21
N LEU A 111 -8.85 -11.91 -20.07
CA LEU A 111 -9.83 -11.74 -21.15
C LEU A 111 -9.92 -10.28 -21.60
N LEU A 112 -10.07 -9.35 -20.66
CA LEU A 112 -10.10 -7.91 -20.96
C LEU A 112 -8.80 -7.42 -21.60
N LYS A 113 -7.63 -7.91 -21.16
CA LYS A 113 -6.34 -7.59 -21.78
C LYS A 113 -6.25 -8.10 -23.22
N THR A 114 -6.83 -9.26 -23.49
CA THR A 114 -6.85 -9.84 -24.83
C THR A 114 -7.78 -9.04 -25.74
N GLU A 115 -8.98 -8.72 -25.28
CA GLU A 115 -9.93 -7.88 -26.00
C GLU A 115 -9.34 -6.49 -26.28
N ASN A 116 -8.68 -5.87 -25.28
CA ASN A 116 -8.01 -4.59 -25.47
C ASN A 116 -6.91 -4.67 -26.54
N ARG A 117 -6.16 -5.77 -26.59
CA ARG A 117 -5.13 -6.00 -27.61
C ARG A 117 -5.73 -6.15 -29.00
N GLU A 118 -6.84 -6.87 -29.13
CA GLU A 118 -7.54 -6.99 -30.42
C GLU A 118 -8.13 -5.66 -30.88
N LEU A 119 -8.78 -4.91 -29.98
CA LEU A 119 -9.32 -3.59 -30.29
C LEU A 119 -8.23 -2.62 -30.73
N ARG A 120 -7.07 -2.62 -30.05
CA ARG A 120 -5.90 -1.82 -30.45
C ARG A 120 -5.40 -2.17 -31.85
N LYS A 121 -5.33 -3.47 -32.19
CA LYS A 121 -4.95 -3.91 -33.56
C LYS A 121 -5.96 -3.47 -34.61
N ARG A 122 -7.26 -3.46 -34.27
CA ARG A 122 -8.30 -2.96 -35.19
C ARG A 122 -8.15 -1.47 -35.42
N LEU A 123 -7.90 -0.69 -34.36
CA LEU A 123 -7.62 0.75 -34.45
C LEU A 123 -6.40 1.02 -35.33
N GLU A 124 -5.29 0.33 -35.09
CA GLU A 124 -4.06 0.48 -35.90
C GLU A 124 -4.30 0.20 -37.39
N ARG A 125 -5.18 -0.77 -37.71
CA ARG A 125 -5.57 -1.05 -39.09
C ARG A 125 -6.39 0.10 -39.70
N PHE A 126 -7.29 0.71 -38.93
CA PHE A 126 -8.04 1.88 -39.38
C PHE A 126 -7.14 3.10 -39.56
N ASP A 127 -6.21 3.34 -38.64
CA ASP A 127 -5.21 4.41 -38.74
C ASP A 127 -4.37 4.25 -40.01
N GLY A 128 -3.92 3.02 -40.32
CA GLY A 128 -3.19 2.74 -41.56
C GLY A 128 -4.04 2.96 -42.82
N MET A 129 -5.34 2.64 -42.78
CA MET A 129 -6.25 2.93 -43.90
C MET A 129 -6.48 4.44 -44.06
N GLU A 130 -6.63 5.17 -42.96
CA GLU A 130 -6.78 6.62 -42.94
C GLU A 130 -5.53 7.31 -43.51
N GLU A 131 -4.33 6.80 -43.18
CA GLU A 131 -3.06 7.31 -43.71
C GLU A 131 -2.92 7.06 -45.22
N VAL A 132 -3.36 5.91 -45.72
CA VAL A 132 -3.40 5.64 -47.17
C VAL A 132 -4.41 6.56 -47.87
N LEU A 133 -5.59 6.79 -47.28
CA LEU A 133 -6.59 7.72 -47.81
C LEU A 133 -6.07 9.17 -47.81
N ARG A 134 -5.31 9.56 -46.78
CA ARG A 134 -4.64 10.86 -46.69
C ARG A 134 -3.59 11.00 -47.79
N THR A 135 -2.74 9.99 -47.97
CA THR A 135 -1.67 9.98 -48.98
C THR A 135 -2.22 9.96 -50.41
N THR A 136 -3.37 9.32 -50.64
CA THR A 136 -4.03 9.27 -51.95
C THR A 136 -5.05 10.39 -52.19
N GLY A 137 -5.20 11.32 -51.24
CA GLY A 137 -6.07 12.50 -51.38
C GLY A 137 -7.57 12.20 -51.39
N ARG A 138 -8.00 11.09 -50.79
CA ARG A 138 -9.40 10.58 -50.81
C ARG A 138 -10.12 10.64 -49.46
N LEU A 139 -9.68 11.49 -48.54
CA LEU A 139 -10.42 11.66 -47.28
C LEU A 139 -11.83 12.21 -47.58
N PRO A 140 -12.90 11.60 -47.04
CA PRO A 140 -14.20 12.25 -46.98
C PRO A 140 -14.10 13.43 -45.99
N TRP A 141 -14.54 14.60 -46.43
CA TRP A 141 -14.67 15.81 -45.61
C TRP A 141 -15.70 15.67 -44.49
#